data_AF-A0A2G2YYN1-F1
#
_entry.id   AF-A0A2G2YYN1-F1
#
_cell.length_a   1.000
_cell.length_b   1.000
_cell.length_c   1.000
_cell.angle_alpha   90.00
_cell.angle_beta   90.00
_cell.angle_gamma   90.00
#
_symmetry.space_group_name_H-M   'P 1'
#
loop_
_entity.id
_entity.type
_entity.pdbx_description
1 polymer ?
#
loop_
_entity_poly.entity_id
_entity_poly.type
_entity_poly.pdbx_seq_one_letter_code
_entity_poly.pdbx_strand_id
1 'polypeptide(L)'
;MISVLADAGCTLINPLGPPCLPSDLHKLRNKLQSVLSSDSSRKSEFLQGLSSYVNSHSNLRRILSPSRRVGLGSLRSDSLARVLLLVPSVQSDIQNLLLEKLPEYFDVDPAGKDIARLILNQFRWLDFLVDSEAFTEKLLQVLSISPVHLKKEIIGSLPEIIGEKNNKTVVDSLQDMLQEDSSIIVPMLDCFSNLHLDDMLQDQVITVALSCIRTIDAEHIPYLLRFLLLLDTPTNIRRIISHIRHQLKLVGASNVWTTQQSKMKGKSVVNNEEASILDALRTSLRFNKVVICQETLNELKSLEKVQDHKVIDIWLLTLVYMNSEPLQKIVEKLLKKKILEGCIVETMFDQCVSGNTDLARDYLPTLLSISEYLLACKEDKAREFGIHMYTNLFKELVDSYSRQEVLGALITHVGSGISHEVSSAMDVMVLLALKYSQELVPLSSHITGILDYLEAFSVENLHKVYETFSLLAFSAEVTAGPFGSPISNELLVIVRKQLSHPDLVYKKMGLIGTLKIVSYLGDAKTTKLLPSS
;
A
#
# COMPACT_ATOMS: atom_id res chain seq x y z
N MET A 1 -9.44 -20.98 52.18
CA MET A 1 -8.61 -20.10 51.31
C MET A 1 -7.59 -19.26 52.10
N ILE A 2 -8.01 -18.32 52.97
CA ILE A 2 -7.09 -17.35 53.61
C ILE A 2 -5.98 -18.04 54.42
N SER A 3 -6.32 -19.06 55.21
CA SER A 3 -5.36 -19.85 55.99
C SER A 3 -4.31 -20.51 55.08
N VAL A 4 -4.75 -21.17 54.01
CA VAL A 4 -3.86 -21.85 53.04
C VAL A 4 -2.89 -20.87 52.37
N LEU A 5 -3.36 -19.67 52.00
CA LEU A 5 -2.49 -18.62 51.44
C LEU A 5 -1.50 -18.10 52.48
N ALA A 6 -1.96 -17.83 53.70
CA ALA A 6 -1.13 -17.33 54.80
C ALA A 6 -0.04 -18.34 55.17
N ASP A 7 -0.38 -19.62 55.28
CA ASP A 7 0.56 -20.71 55.52
C ASP A 7 1.62 -20.79 54.41
N ALA A 8 1.24 -20.49 53.17
CA ALA A 8 2.15 -20.45 52.03
C ALA A 8 2.97 -19.14 51.94
N GLY A 9 2.74 -18.19 52.83
CA GLY A 9 3.47 -16.91 52.91
C GLY A 9 2.84 -15.78 52.10
N CYS A 10 1.61 -15.95 51.60
CA CYS A 10 0.84 -14.91 50.92
C CYS A 10 -0.23 -14.33 51.85
N THR A 11 -0.26 -13.01 52.01
CA THR A 11 -1.23 -12.35 52.91
C THR A 11 -2.15 -11.40 52.16
N LEU A 12 -3.44 -11.42 52.52
CA LEU A 12 -4.50 -10.57 51.96
C LEU A 12 -4.82 -9.33 52.82
N ILE A 13 -3.95 -9.01 53.79
CA ILE A 13 -4.22 -8.09 54.91
C ILE A 13 -4.35 -6.63 54.45
N ASN A 14 -3.72 -6.22 53.36
CA ASN A 14 -3.77 -4.83 52.88
C ASN A 14 -5.05 -4.56 52.06
N PRO A 15 -6.07 -3.86 52.58
CA PRO A 15 -7.36 -3.72 51.91
C PRO A 15 -7.32 -2.77 50.70
N LEU A 16 -6.29 -1.90 50.61
CA LEU A 16 -6.15 -0.88 49.57
C LEU A 16 -5.14 -1.25 48.47
N GLY A 17 -4.44 -2.38 48.61
CA GLY A 17 -3.36 -2.79 47.70
C GLY A 17 -3.43 -4.25 47.25
N PRO A 18 -2.56 -4.64 46.31
CA PRO A 18 -2.45 -6.03 45.88
C PRO A 18 -2.01 -6.94 47.05
N PRO A 19 -2.33 -8.25 47.00
CA PRO A 19 -1.82 -9.23 47.95
C PRO A 19 -0.31 -9.17 48.11
N CYS A 20 0.19 -9.33 49.33
CA CYS A 20 1.63 -9.40 49.58
C CYS A 20 2.11 -10.81 49.25
N LEU A 21 2.94 -10.94 48.21
CA LEU A 21 3.60 -12.18 47.83
C LEU A 21 4.96 -12.33 48.52
N PRO A 22 5.38 -13.56 48.87
CA PRO A 22 6.71 -13.83 49.42
C PRO A 22 7.80 -13.62 48.35
N SER A 23 9.05 -13.41 48.78
CA SER A 23 10.19 -13.19 47.88
C SER A 23 10.49 -14.38 46.96
N ASP A 24 10.24 -15.61 47.43
CA ASP A 24 10.41 -16.84 46.67
C ASP A 24 9.06 -17.39 46.20
N LEU A 25 8.72 -17.09 44.94
CA LEU A 25 7.47 -17.55 44.31
C LEU A 25 7.49 -19.03 43.97
N HIS A 26 8.65 -19.64 43.75
CA HIS A 26 8.74 -21.08 43.49
C HIS A 26 8.37 -21.88 44.74
N LYS A 27 8.86 -21.45 45.91
CA LYS A 27 8.49 -22.05 47.19
C LYS A 27 6.99 -21.92 47.48
N LEU A 28 6.41 -20.76 47.16
CA LEU A 28 4.96 -20.54 47.25
C LEU A 28 4.19 -21.52 46.36
N ARG A 29 4.53 -21.60 45.06
CA ARG A 29 3.88 -22.50 44.09
C ARG A 29 3.98 -23.97 44.52
N ASN A 30 5.16 -24.43 44.93
CA ASN A 30 5.36 -25.81 45.37
C ASN A 30 4.56 -26.17 46.63
N LYS A 31 4.48 -25.25 47.59
CA LYS A 31 3.70 -25.46 48.81
C LYS A 31 2.20 -25.52 48.51
N LEU A 32 1.69 -24.62 47.66
CA LEU A 32 0.29 -24.65 47.21
C LEU A 32 -0.02 -25.93 46.44
N GLN A 33 0.86 -26.34 45.51
CA GLN A 33 0.71 -27.58 44.76
C GLN A 33 0.63 -28.79 45.70
N SER A 34 1.56 -28.94 46.65
CA SER A 34 1.58 -30.07 47.58
C SER A 34 0.32 -30.14 48.45
N VAL A 35 -0.17 -29.00 48.94
CA VAL A 35 -1.36 -28.95 49.80
C VAL A 35 -2.63 -29.25 49.01
N LEU A 36 -2.76 -28.67 47.81
CA LEU A 36 -3.99 -28.76 47.01
C LEU A 36 -4.08 -30.05 46.17
N SER A 37 -2.94 -30.69 45.86
CA SER A 37 -2.94 -31.99 45.17
C SER A 37 -3.24 -33.17 46.11
N SER A 38 -2.92 -33.03 47.40
CA SER A 38 -2.99 -34.14 48.36
C SER A 38 -4.38 -34.32 48.96
N ASP A 39 -5.22 -33.27 48.96
CA ASP A 39 -6.53 -33.28 49.60
C ASP A 39 -7.58 -32.58 48.72
N SER A 40 -8.42 -33.40 48.09
CA SER A 40 -9.50 -32.93 47.20
C SER A 40 -10.54 -32.07 47.94
N SER A 41 -10.81 -32.36 49.22
CA SER A 41 -11.76 -31.57 50.02
C SER A 41 -11.22 -30.16 50.26
N ARG A 42 -9.94 -30.04 50.63
CA ARG A 42 -9.27 -28.75 50.80
C ARG A 42 -9.14 -27.97 49.49
N LYS A 43 -8.91 -28.65 48.36
CA LYS A 43 -8.94 -28.01 47.03
C LYS A 43 -10.32 -27.38 46.77
N SER A 44 -11.40 -28.12 47.00
CA SER A 44 -12.77 -27.63 46.79
C SER A 44 -13.10 -26.44 47.70
N GLU A 45 -12.81 -26.53 49.00
CA GLU A 45 -12.99 -25.43 49.95
C GLU A 45 -12.15 -24.19 49.60
N PHE A 46 -10.92 -24.40 49.10
CA PHE A 46 -10.06 -23.33 48.64
C PHE A 46 -10.68 -22.59 47.45
N LEU A 47 -11.13 -23.33 46.43
CA LEU A 47 -11.74 -22.77 45.22
C LEU A 47 -13.07 -22.06 45.52
N GLN A 48 -13.92 -22.64 46.39
CA GLN A 48 -15.16 -22.00 46.82
C GLN A 48 -14.89 -20.70 47.58
N GLY A 49 -13.89 -20.71 48.47
CA GLY A 49 -13.45 -19.52 49.19
C GLY A 49 -12.90 -18.44 48.26
N LEU A 50 -12.14 -18.83 47.23
CA LEU A 50 -11.62 -17.92 46.22
C LEU A 50 -12.73 -17.32 45.35
N SER A 51 -13.65 -18.15 44.86
CA SER A 51 -14.82 -17.71 44.10
C SER A 51 -15.64 -16.69 44.88
N SER A 52 -15.92 -16.98 46.16
CA SER A 52 -16.62 -16.06 47.06
C SER A 52 -15.87 -14.74 47.28
N TYR A 53 -14.54 -14.79 47.36
CA TYR A 53 -13.69 -13.61 47.55
C TYR A 53 -13.66 -12.70 46.33
N VAL A 54 -13.59 -13.27 45.12
CA VAL A 54 -13.49 -12.52 43.85
C VAL A 54 -14.84 -11.97 43.36
N ASN A 55 -15.97 -12.38 43.95
CA ASN A 55 -17.27 -11.75 43.67
C ASN A 55 -17.29 -10.24 43.99
N SER A 56 -16.39 -9.78 44.88
CA SER A 56 -16.15 -8.35 45.06
C SER A 56 -15.21 -7.81 43.98
N HIS A 57 -15.67 -6.80 43.25
CA HIS A 57 -14.91 -6.14 42.17
C HIS A 57 -13.55 -5.62 42.64
N SER A 58 -13.49 -5.07 43.87
CA SER A 58 -12.24 -4.57 44.46
C SER A 58 -11.27 -5.71 44.76
N ASN A 59 -11.77 -6.85 45.24
CA ASN A 59 -10.95 -8.02 45.53
C ASN A 59 -10.45 -8.71 44.27
N LEU A 60 -11.28 -8.83 43.23
CA LEU A 60 -10.86 -9.34 41.92
C LEU A 60 -9.73 -8.47 41.36
N ARG A 61 -9.92 -7.14 41.32
CA ARG A 61 -8.87 -6.21 40.89
C ARG A 61 -7.58 -6.38 41.71
N ARG A 62 -7.68 -6.59 43.02
CA ARG A 62 -6.52 -6.81 43.90
C ARG A 62 -5.73 -8.06 43.52
N ILE A 63 -6.39 -9.20 43.27
CA ILE A 63 -5.67 -10.44 42.95
C ILE A 63 -5.05 -10.45 41.55
N LEU A 64 -5.60 -9.65 40.62
CA LEU A 64 -5.10 -9.47 39.26
C LEU A 64 -3.97 -8.44 39.18
N SER A 65 -3.91 -7.51 40.15
CA SER A 65 -2.91 -6.45 40.18
C SER A 65 -1.52 -7.00 40.55
N PRO A 66 -0.45 -6.50 39.92
CA PRO A 66 0.91 -6.94 40.22
C PRO A 66 1.32 -6.58 41.65
N SER A 67 1.93 -7.52 42.38
CA SER A 67 2.41 -7.29 43.76
C SER A 67 3.65 -6.40 43.76
N ARG A 68 3.66 -5.30 44.53
CA ARG A 68 4.84 -4.43 44.66
C ARG A 68 5.98 -5.17 45.38
N ARG A 69 7.10 -5.42 44.70
CA ARG A 69 8.34 -5.90 45.33
C ARG A 69 9.05 -4.73 46.00
N VAL A 70 9.39 -4.87 47.28
CA VAL A 70 10.25 -3.92 47.99
C VAL A 70 11.69 -4.41 47.81
N GLY A 71 12.45 -3.73 46.94
CA GLY A 71 13.88 -3.97 46.71
C GLY A 71 14.19 -4.73 45.41
N LEU A 72 15.10 -4.15 44.61
CA LEU A 72 15.52 -4.47 43.24
C LEU A 72 14.54 -4.07 42.12
N GLY A 73 15.06 -3.26 41.20
CA GLY A 73 14.31 -2.63 40.12
C GLY A 73 13.68 -3.60 39.12
N SER A 74 12.50 -3.20 38.64
CA SER A 74 11.91 -3.51 37.33
C SER A 74 12.03 -4.94 36.79
N LEU A 75 11.82 -5.97 37.62
CA LEU A 75 11.49 -7.32 37.15
C LEU A 75 9.98 -7.52 37.37
N ARG A 76 9.27 -7.95 36.33
CA ARG A 76 7.81 -8.15 36.28
C ARG A 76 7.28 -8.67 37.63
N SER A 77 6.43 -7.86 38.27
CA SER A 77 5.76 -8.25 39.51
C SER A 77 4.58 -9.16 39.18
N ASP A 78 4.67 -10.42 39.58
CA ASP A 78 3.55 -11.36 39.44
C ASP A 78 2.36 -10.93 40.31
N SER A 79 1.15 -11.21 39.81
CA SER A 79 -0.10 -11.11 40.56
C SER A 79 -0.37 -12.41 41.32
N LEU A 80 -1.27 -12.38 42.31
CA LEU A 80 -1.70 -13.61 42.97
C LEU A 80 -2.40 -14.55 41.98
N ALA A 81 -3.23 -14.01 41.08
CA ALA A 81 -3.91 -14.79 40.05
C ALA A 81 -2.91 -15.54 39.16
N ARG A 82 -1.83 -14.88 38.72
CA ARG A 82 -0.78 -15.49 37.90
C ARG A 82 -0.02 -16.58 38.65
N VAL A 83 0.26 -16.38 39.94
CA VAL A 83 0.88 -17.43 40.77
C VAL A 83 -0.01 -18.65 40.86
N LEU A 84 -1.32 -18.47 41.07
CA LEU A 84 -2.29 -19.56 41.14
C LEU A 84 -2.44 -20.29 39.79
N LEU A 85 -2.41 -19.57 38.68
CA LEU A 85 -2.39 -20.16 37.34
C LEU A 85 -1.14 -21.01 37.07
N LEU A 86 -0.06 -20.83 37.84
CA LEU A 86 1.17 -21.62 37.72
C LEU A 86 1.23 -22.78 38.73
N VAL A 87 0.09 -23.10 39.37
CA VAL A 87 -0.09 -24.29 40.22
C VAL A 87 -0.92 -25.33 39.46
N PRO A 88 -0.33 -26.46 38.99
CA PRO A 88 -1.01 -27.41 38.11
C PRO A 88 -2.34 -27.95 38.64
N SER A 89 -2.42 -28.24 39.95
CA SER A 89 -3.60 -28.86 40.56
C SER A 89 -4.86 -27.99 40.53
N VAL A 90 -4.73 -26.67 40.38
CA VAL A 90 -5.86 -25.72 40.36
C VAL A 90 -5.94 -24.89 39.08
N GLN A 91 -4.98 -25.00 38.17
CA GLN A 91 -4.89 -24.12 37.00
C GLN A 91 -6.20 -24.08 36.19
N SER A 92 -6.77 -25.24 35.84
CA SER A 92 -8.02 -25.30 35.06
C SER A 92 -9.21 -24.67 35.79
N ASP A 93 -9.30 -24.85 37.11
CA ASP A 93 -10.36 -24.25 37.92
C ASP A 93 -10.24 -22.72 37.96
N ILE A 94 -9.02 -22.20 38.08
CA ILE A 94 -8.74 -20.76 38.07
C ILE A 94 -8.98 -20.15 36.68
N GLN A 95 -8.57 -20.83 35.61
CA GLN A 95 -8.87 -20.42 34.23
C GLN A 95 -10.37 -20.30 34.02
N ASN A 96 -11.12 -21.32 34.43
CA ASN A 96 -12.58 -21.34 34.34
C ASN A 96 -13.22 -20.18 35.13
N LEU A 97 -12.81 -19.98 36.38
CA LEU A 97 -13.31 -18.90 37.23
C LEU A 97 -13.06 -17.52 36.60
N LEU A 98 -11.85 -17.28 36.08
CA LEU A 98 -11.50 -15.99 35.48
C LEU A 98 -12.22 -15.74 34.15
N LEU A 99 -12.37 -16.77 33.31
CA LEU A 99 -13.11 -16.67 32.05
C LEU A 99 -14.61 -16.50 32.27
N GLU A 100 -15.20 -17.13 33.28
CA GLU A 100 -16.61 -16.93 33.67
C GLU A 100 -16.88 -15.54 34.24
N LYS A 101 -15.87 -14.91 34.85
CA LYS A 101 -15.95 -13.53 35.33
C LYS A 101 -15.80 -12.50 34.23
N LEU A 102 -15.21 -12.85 33.09
CA LEU A 102 -14.93 -11.88 32.02
C LEU A 102 -16.21 -11.22 31.45
N PRO A 103 -17.31 -11.96 31.17
CA PRO A 103 -18.56 -11.36 30.67
C PRO A 103 -19.20 -10.33 31.60
N GLU A 104 -18.99 -10.40 32.92
CA GLU A 104 -19.51 -9.41 33.88
C GLU A 104 -18.95 -7.99 33.61
N TYR A 105 -17.88 -7.87 32.82
CA TYR A 105 -17.16 -6.62 32.55
C TYR A 105 -17.31 -6.09 31.11
N PHE A 106 -18.21 -6.65 30.30
CA PHE A 106 -18.40 -6.24 28.90
C PHE A 106 -18.97 -4.82 28.74
N ASP A 107 -19.92 -4.44 29.60
CA ASP A 107 -20.68 -3.17 29.48
C ASP A 107 -20.35 -2.14 30.58
N VAL A 108 -19.25 -2.33 31.30
CA VAL A 108 -18.94 -1.52 32.49
C VAL A 108 -18.11 -0.28 32.13
N ASP A 109 -18.24 0.77 32.96
CA ASP A 109 -17.45 2.01 32.98
C ASP A 109 -15.93 1.79 32.75
N PRO A 110 -15.13 2.84 32.45
CA PRO A 110 -13.70 2.71 32.14
C PRO A 110 -12.89 1.85 33.14
N ALA A 111 -13.27 1.89 34.43
CA ALA A 111 -12.66 1.07 35.48
C ALA A 111 -12.97 -0.44 35.37
N GLY A 112 -14.09 -0.84 34.77
CA GLY A 112 -14.43 -2.23 34.47
C GLY A 112 -13.69 -2.76 33.24
N LYS A 113 -13.46 -1.92 32.22
CA LYS A 113 -12.61 -2.23 31.06
C LYS A 113 -11.17 -2.58 31.49
N ASP A 114 -10.67 -1.91 32.52
CA ASP A 114 -9.37 -2.23 33.11
C ASP A 114 -9.36 -3.65 33.70
N ILE A 115 -10.44 -4.11 34.33
CA ILE A 115 -10.53 -5.45 34.93
C ILE A 115 -10.54 -6.54 33.85
N ALA A 116 -11.31 -6.36 32.77
CA ALA A 116 -11.33 -7.32 31.66
C ALA A 116 -9.92 -7.51 31.05
N ARG A 117 -9.21 -6.41 30.80
CA ARG A 117 -7.81 -6.44 30.34
C ARG A 117 -6.87 -7.06 31.37
N LEU A 118 -7.05 -6.76 32.65
CA LEU A 118 -6.28 -7.38 33.73
C LEU A 118 -6.48 -8.89 33.78
N ILE A 119 -7.69 -9.40 33.56
CA ILE A 119 -7.97 -10.85 33.46
C ILE A 119 -7.20 -11.45 32.29
N LEU A 120 -7.34 -10.89 31.08
CA LEU A 120 -6.69 -11.40 29.87
C LEU A 120 -5.16 -11.42 30.00
N ASN A 121 -4.59 -10.39 30.63
CA ASN A 121 -3.14 -10.31 30.87
C ASN A 121 -2.60 -11.43 31.78
N GLN A 122 -3.44 -12.10 32.57
CA GLN A 122 -2.97 -13.21 33.40
C GLN A 122 -2.61 -14.44 32.55
N PHE A 123 -3.26 -14.62 31.39
CA PHE A 123 -3.09 -15.78 30.53
C PHE A 123 -1.92 -15.69 29.55
N ARG A 124 -1.40 -14.47 29.32
CA ARG A 124 -0.30 -14.26 28.38
C ARG A 124 1.00 -14.87 28.90
N TRP A 125 1.72 -15.58 28.04
CA TRP A 125 3.04 -16.17 28.30
C TRP A 125 3.05 -17.03 29.57
N LEU A 126 2.06 -17.91 29.75
CA LEU A 126 2.09 -18.90 30.83
C LEU A 126 3.14 -19.98 30.52
N ASP A 127 3.86 -20.45 31.54
CA ASP A 127 4.94 -21.44 31.38
C ASP A 127 4.42 -22.79 30.85
N PHE A 128 3.19 -23.16 31.20
CA PHE A 128 2.52 -24.38 30.76
C PHE A 128 1.00 -24.24 30.87
N LEU A 129 0.28 -25.07 30.09
CA LEU A 129 -1.16 -25.28 30.19
C LEU A 129 -1.41 -26.77 30.47
N VAL A 130 -2.12 -27.08 31.55
CA VAL A 130 -2.46 -28.45 31.98
C VAL A 130 -3.44 -29.09 31.00
N ASP A 131 -4.51 -28.37 30.68
CA ASP A 131 -5.52 -28.76 29.69
C ASP A 131 -5.66 -27.65 28.65
N SER A 132 -4.79 -27.68 27.65
CA SER A 132 -4.72 -26.63 26.64
C SER A 132 -5.95 -26.61 25.73
N GLU A 133 -6.54 -27.76 25.45
CA GLU A 133 -7.68 -27.92 24.55
C GLU A 133 -8.94 -27.31 25.19
N ALA A 134 -9.31 -27.76 26.39
CA ALA A 134 -10.48 -27.24 27.10
C ALA A 134 -10.36 -25.73 27.41
N PHE A 135 -9.17 -25.26 27.76
CA PHE A 135 -8.93 -23.84 27.96
C PHE A 135 -9.15 -23.03 26.68
N THR A 136 -8.66 -23.53 25.54
CA THR A 136 -8.79 -22.84 24.25
C THR A 136 -10.24 -22.80 23.80
N GLU A 137 -10.96 -23.91 23.90
CA GLU A 137 -12.39 -23.95 23.58
C GLU A 137 -13.18 -22.94 24.41
N LYS A 138 -12.94 -22.89 25.73
CA LYS A 138 -13.63 -21.94 26.61
C LYS A 138 -13.26 -20.49 26.31
N LEU A 139 -11.98 -20.21 26.04
CA LEU A 139 -11.54 -18.88 25.64
C LEU A 139 -12.23 -18.43 24.33
N LEU A 140 -12.33 -19.31 23.35
CA LEU A 140 -12.99 -19.03 22.07
C LEU A 140 -14.51 -18.86 22.23
N GLN A 141 -15.16 -19.62 23.13
CA GLN A 141 -16.56 -19.41 23.50
C GLN A 141 -16.80 -18.04 24.14
N VAL A 142 -15.87 -17.57 24.99
CA VAL A 142 -15.97 -16.21 25.57
C VAL A 142 -15.66 -15.15 24.52
N LEU A 143 -14.75 -15.43 23.58
CA LEU A 143 -14.42 -14.54 22.48
C LEU A 143 -15.61 -14.28 21.56
N SER A 144 -16.40 -15.31 21.23
CA SER A 144 -17.55 -15.17 20.33
C SER A 144 -18.60 -14.19 20.86
N ILE A 145 -18.84 -14.18 22.17
CA ILE A 145 -19.78 -13.27 22.85
C ILE A 145 -19.18 -11.93 23.26
N SER A 146 -17.88 -11.70 23.02
CA SER A 146 -17.19 -10.48 23.47
C SER A 146 -17.57 -9.25 22.63
N PRO A 147 -17.67 -8.05 23.24
CA PRO A 147 -17.84 -6.80 22.50
C PRO A 147 -16.67 -6.55 21.53
N VAL A 148 -16.94 -5.86 20.42
CA VAL A 148 -15.96 -5.66 19.31
C VAL A 148 -14.58 -5.20 19.80
N HIS A 149 -14.50 -4.23 20.71
CA HIS A 149 -13.22 -3.73 21.22
C HIS A 149 -12.41 -4.81 21.93
N LEU A 150 -13.05 -5.61 22.79
CA LEU A 150 -12.41 -6.68 23.54
C LEU A 150 -12.12 -7.88 22.64
N LYS A 151 -13.02 -8.17 21.68
CA LYS A 151 -12.82 -9.20 20.66
C LYS A 151 -11.52 -8.94 19.89
N LYS A 152 -11.30 -7.71 19.41
CA LYS A 152 -10.06 -7.33 18.72
C LYS A 152 -8.81 -7.48 19.60
N GLU A 153 -8.89 -7.10 20.88
CA GLU A 153 -7.77 -7.24 21.84
C GLU A 153 -7.44 -8.70 22.17
N ILE A 154 -8.46 -9.54 22.37
CA ILE A 154 -8.28 -10.97 22.63
C ILE A 154 -7.62 -11.62 21.42
N ILE A 155 -8.13 -11.38 20.20
CA ILE A 155 -7.57 -11.93 18.96
C ILE A 155 -6.08 -11.58 18.82
N GLY A 156 -5.72 -10.31 18.98
CA GLY A 156 -4.31 -9.89 18.94
C GLY A 156 -3.43 -10.49 20.04
N SER A 157 -4.01 -11.02 21.12
CA SER A 157 -3.29 -11.67 22.22
C SER A 157 -3.24 -13.20 22.10
N LEU A 158 -3.99 -13.82 21.18
CA LEU A 158 -4.05 -15.28 21.06
C LEU A 158 -2.68 -15.94 20.86
N PRO A 159 -1.75 -15.39 20.05
CA PRO A 159 -0.41 -15.96 19.90
C PRO A 159 0.40 -15.98 21.21
N GLU A 160 0.08 -15.09 22.15
CA GLU A 160 0.73 -15.04 23.47
C GLU A 160 0.07 -15.97 24.50
N ILE A 161 -1.17 -16.42 24.26
CA ILE A 161 -2.01 -17.15 25.22
C ILE A 161 -2.05 -18.64 24.90
N ILE A 162 -2.13 -18.99 23.61
CA ILE A 162 -2.40 -20.35 23.14
C ILE A 162 -1.09 -20.99 22.66
N GLY A 163 -0.92 -22.28 22.94
CA GLY A 163 0.20 -23.07 22.43
C GLY A 163 -0.07 -23.67 21.05
N GLU A 164 0.99 -24.01 20.32
CA GLU A 164 0.96 -24.47 18.92
C GLU A 164 -0.02 -25.62 18.64
N LYS A 165 -0.23 -26.51 19.62
CA LYS A 165 -1.13 -27.67 19.50
C LYS A 165 -2.57 -27.30 19.13
N ASN A 166 -3.02 -26.11 19.49
CA ASN A 166 -4.40 -25.68 19.30
C ASN A 166 -4.56 -24.71 18.13
N ASN A 167 -3.51 -24.47 17.33
CA ASN A 167 -3.55 -23.53 16.21
C ASN A 167 -4.67 -23.84 15.23
N LYS A 168 -4.96 -25.12 14.97
CA LYS A 168 -6.08 -25.54 14.12
C LYS A 168 -7.43 -25.03 14.65
N THR A 169 -7.74 -25.29 15.92
CA THR A 169 -8.98 -24.85 16.56
C THR A 169 -9.13 -23.33 16.53
N VAL A 170 -8.02 -22.61 16.70
CA VAL A 170 -7.99 -21.14 16.61
C VAL A 170 -8.27 -20.67 15.18
N VAL A 171 -7.62 -21.24 14.17
CA VAL A 171 -7.82 -20.89 12.77
C VAL A 171 -9.27 -21.15 12.35
N ASP A 172 -9.81 -22.33 12.66
CA ASP A 172 -11.18 -22.70 12.32
C ASP A 172 -12.19 -21.74 13.00
N SER A 173 -12.01 -21.45 14.28
CA SER A 173 -12.92 -20.57 15.02
C SER A 173 -12.84 -19.10 14.56
N LEU A 174 -11.65 -18.58 14.24
CA LEU A 174 -11.49 -17.23 13.70
C LEU A 174 -12.06 -17.12 12.28
N GLN A 175 -11.96 -18.18 11.48
CA GLN A 175 -12.58 -18.25 10.16
C GLN A 175 -14.11 -18.19 10.26
N ASP A 176 -14.72 -18.93 11.19
CA ASP A 176 -16.15 -18.88 11.42
C ASP A 176 -16.60 -17.50 11.90
N MET A 177 -15.88 -16.90 12.84
CA MET A 177 -16.15 -15.53 13.31
C MET A 177 -16.01 -14.48 12.22
N LEU A 178 -15.13 -14.67 11.23
CA LEU A 178 -14.99 -13.75 10.09
C LEU A 178 -16.27 -13.65 9.26
N GLN A 179 -16.99 -14.76 9.14
CA GLN A 179 -18.23 -14.83 8.38
C GLN A 179 -19.34 -14.02 9.05
N GLU A 180 -19.28 -13.90 10.37
CA GLU A 180 -20.25 -13.15 11.18
C GLU A 180 -19.91 -11.65 11.28
N ASP A 181 -18.62 -11.31 11.42
CA ASP A 181 -18.16 -9.95 11.69
C ASP A 181 -16.89 -9.62 10.87
N SER A 182 -17.01 -8.83 9.80
CA SER A 182 -15.87 -8.44 8.97
C SER A 182 -14.87 -7.51 9.69
N SER A 183 -15.27 -6.88 10.80
CA SER A 183 -14.45 -5.88 11.49
C SER A 183 -13.22 -6.47 12.20
N ILE A 184 -13.17 -7.80 12.36
CA ILE A 184 -12.04 -8.51 12.98
C ILE A 184 -10.94 -8.88 11.99
N ILE A 185 -11.09 -8.57 10.69
CA ILE A 185 -10.14 -9.01 9.66
C ILE A 185 -8.70 -8.57 9.96
N VAL A 186 -8.48 -7.30 10.30
CA VAL A 186 -7.13 -6.78 10.60
C VAL A 186 -6.47 -7.49 11.79
N PRO A 187 -7.09 -7.57 12.99
CA PRO A 187 -6.47 -8.29 14.11
C PRO A 187 -6.33 -9.79 13.86
N MET A 188 -7.19 -10.40 13.04
CA MET A 188 -7.04 -11.80 12.64
C MET A 188 -5.82 -12.02 11.75
N LEU A 189 -5.60 -11.17 10.75
CA LEU A 189 -4.41 -11.26 9.89
C LEU A 189 -3.13 -11.10 10.74
N ASP A 190 -3.12 -10.15 11.67
CA ASP A 190 -2.00 -9.96 12.61
C ASP A 190 -1.81 -11.19 13.52
N CYS A 191 -2.90 -11.76 14.06
CA CYS A 191 -2.85 -13.00 14.82
C CYS A 191 -2.22 -14.13 14.00
N PHE A 192 -2.70 -14.36 12.77
CA PHE A 192 -2.19 -15.42 11.90
C PHE A 192 -0.71 -15.22 11.52
N SER A 193 -0.26 -13.98 11.32
CA SER A 193 1.18 -13.70 11.07
C SER A 193 2.08 -14.05 12.26
N ASN A 194 1.53 -14.06 13.48
CA ASN A 194 2.28 -14.32 14.71
C ASN A 194 2.12 -15.76 15.23
N LEU A 195 1.25 -16.59 14.62
CA LEU A 195 1.13 -18.01 14.94
C LEU A 195 2.16 -18.84 14.19
N HIS A 196 2.72 -19.86 14.85
CA HIS A 196 3.56 -20.87 14.21
C HIS A 196 2.69 -21.93 13.52
N LEU A 197 2.34 -21.68 12.26
CA LEU A 197 1.48 -22.55 11.45
C LEU A 197 2.31 -23.61 10.71
N ASP A 198 1.76 -24.82 10.57
CA ASP A 198 2.29 -25.81 9.64
C ASP A 198 1.86 -25.50 8.18
N ASP A 199 2.44 -26.21 7.21
CA ASP A 199 2.17 -25.97 5.78
C ASP A 199 0.67 -26.10 5.42
N MET A 200 -0.06 -26.99 6.10
CA MET A 200 -1.48 -27.24 5.84
C MET A 200 -2.33 -26.07 6.35
N LEU A 201 -2.08 -25.61 7.58
CA LEU A 201 -2.77 -24.47 8.18
C LEU A 201 -2.40 -23.16 7.49
N GLN A 202 -1.15 -23.00 7.06
CA GLN A 202 -0.73 -21.83 6.29
C GLN A 202 -1.50 -21.76 4.96
N ASP A 203 -1.66 -22.86 4.23
CA ASP A 203 -2.45 -22.86 2.98
C ASP A 203 -3.94 -22.56 3.22
N GLN A 204 -4.52 -23.08 4.32
CA GLN A 204 -5.88 -22.75 4.75
C GLN A 204 -6.03 -21.25 5.01
N VAL A 205 -5.15 -20.67 5.82
CA VAL A 205 -5.18 -19.24 6.17
C VAL A 205 -5.00 -18.35 4.92
N ILE A 206 -4.10 -18.73 4.01
CA ILE A 206 -3.96 -18.01 2.73
C ILE A 206 -5.24 -18.12 1.92
N THR A 207 -5.89 -19.27 1.88
CA THR A 207 -7.16 -19.46 1.15
C THR A 207 -8.27 -18.58 1.73
N VAL A 208 -8.37 -18.48 3.06
CA VAL A 208 -9.30 -17.56 3.75
C VAL A 208 -8.98 -16.11 3.39
N ALA A 209 -7.73 -15.69 3.52
CA ALA A 209 -7.30 -14.33 3.18
C ALA A 209 -7.57 -13.98 1.70
N LEU A 210 -7.31 -14.90 0.76
CA LEU A 210 -7.60 -14.70 -0.65
C LEU A 210 -9.10 -14.55 -0.93
N SER A 211 -9.95 -15.28 -0.20
CA SER A 211 -11.41 -15.14 -0.33
C SER A 211 -11.93 -13.77 0.11
N CYS A 212 -11.18 -13.09 0.99
CA CYS A 212 -11.56 -11.78 1.54
C CYS A 212 -11.25 -10.60 0.62
N ILE A 213 -10.38 -10.76 -0.40
CA ILE A 213 -9.95 -9.64 -1.27
C ILE A 213 -11.13 -8.91 -1.92
N ARG A 214 -12.22 -9.63 -2.22
CA ARG A 214 -13.43 -9.05 -2.86
C ARG A 214 -14.40 -8.39 -1.89
N THR A 215 -14.42 -8.82 -0.63
CA THR A 215 -15.46 -8.46 0.35
C THR A 215 -14.97 -7.47 1.39
N ILE A 216 -13.66 -7.30 1.52
CA ILE A 216 -13.04 -6.40 2.47
C ILE A 216 -13.20 -4.93 2.07
N ASP A 217 -13.36 -4.06 3.07
CA ASP A 217 -13.34 -2.62 2.88
C ASP A 217 -11.98 -2.15 2.34
N ALA A 218 -12.02 -1.15 1.46
CA ALA A 218 -10.82 -0.65 0.77
C ALA A 218 -9.73 -0.17 1.73
N GLU A 219 -10.11 0.36 2.89
CA GLU A 219 -9.20 0.77 3.96
C GLU A 219 -8.36 -0.38 4.54
N HIS A 220 -8.83 -1.62 4.44
CA HIS A 220 -8.17 -2.78 5.02
C HIS A 220 -7.41 -3.62 3.98
N ILE A 221 -7.62 -3.40 2.67
CA ILE A 221 -6.89 -4.07 1.59
C ILE A 221 -5.36 -3.99 1.77
N PRO A 222 -4.75 -2.84 2.13
CA PRO A 222 -3.29 -2.75 2.32
C PRO A 222 -2.74 -3.77 3.33
N TYR A 223 -3.47 -4.02 4.41
CA TYR A 223 -3.08 -4.98 5.44
C TYR A 223 -3.20 -6.43 4.95
N LEU A 224 -4.28 -6.73 4.21
CA LEU A 224 -4.48 -8.02 3.57
C LEU A 224 -3.39 -8.34 2.54
N LEU A 225 -3.00 -7.37 1.72
CA LEU A 225 -1.93 -7.54 0.73
C LEU A 225 -0.58 -7.77 1.39
N ARG A 226 -0.25 -7.00 2.44
CA ARG A 226 0.97 -7.20 3.22
C ARG A 226 1.02 -8.59 3.85
N PHE A 227 -0.10 -9.05 4.41
CA PHE A 227 -0.24 -10.39 4.96
C PHE A 227 0.02 -11.49 3.92
N LEU A 228 -0.70 -11.43 2.79
CA LEU A 228 -0.60 -12.43 1.72
C LEU A 228 0.82 -12.50 1.16
N LEU A 229 1.45 -11.35 0.93
CA LEU A 229 2.79 -11.28 0.37
C LEU A 229 3.90 -11.51 1.41
N LEU A 230 3.58 -11.55 2.71
CA LEU A 230 4.50 -11.94 3.78
C LEU A 230 4.57 -13.47 3.93
N LEU A 231 3.45 -14.16 3.73
CA LEU A 231 3.35 -15.63 3.81
C LEU A 231 3.66 -16.31 2.48
N ASP A 232 4.44 -15.66 1.61
CA ASP A 232 4.77 -16.22 0.31
C ASP A 232 5.69 -17.43 0.45
N THR A 233 5.36 -18.47 -0.33
CA THR A 233 6.17 -19.65 -0.53
C THR A 233 6.28 -19.91 -2.03
N PRO A 234 7.31 -20.64 -2.48
CA PRO A 234 7.48 -20.97 -3.90
C PRO A 234 6.26 -21.70 -4.51
N THR A 235 5.45 -22.37 -3.70
CA THR A 235 4.26 -23.11 -4.15
C THR A 235 3.01 -22.24 -4.24
N ASN A 236 2.85 -21.25 -3.35
CA ASN A 236 1.63 -20.44 -3.26
C ASN A 236 1.73 -19.10 -4.02
N ILE A 237 2.93 -18.60 -4.30
CA ILE A 237 3.11 -17.21 -4.73
C ILE A 237 2.40 -16.91 -6.05
N ARG A 238 2.42 -17.86 -6.99
CA ARG A 238 1.68 -17.75 -8.26
C ARG A 238 0.18 -17.63 -8.01
N ARG A 239 -0.38 -18.43 -7.10
CA ARG A 239 -1.81 -18.40 -6.73
C ARG A 239 -2.19 -17.04 -6.15
N ILE A 240 -1.33 -16.50 -5.28
CA ILE A 240 -1.52 -15.19 -4.63
C ILE A 240 -1.51 -14.08 -5.68
N ILE A 241 -0.49 -14.00 -6.53
CA ILE A 241 -0.38 -12.98 -7.57
C ILE A 241 -1.57 -13.03 -8.53
N SER A 242 -1.94 -14.24 -8.97
CA SER A 242 -3.08 -14.45 -9.85
C SER A 242 -4.37 -13.94 -9.20
N HIS A 243 -4.62 -14.26 -7.93
CA HIS A 243 -5.80 -13.77 -7.20
C HIS A 243 -5.80 -12.25 -7.04
N ILE A 244 -4.67 -11.64 -6.65
CA ILE A 244 -4.53 -10.18 -6.55
C ILE A 244 -4.91 -9.55 -7.91
N ARG A 245 -4.34 -10.04 -9.00
CA ARG A 245 -4.63 -9.57 -10.36
C ARG A 245 -6.09 -9.76 -10.77
N HIS A 246 -6.72 -10.85 -10.36
CA HIS A 246 -8.10 -11.17 -10.73
C HIS A 246 -9.14 -10.41 -9.91
N GLN A 247 -8.85 -10.13 -8.64
CA GLN A 247 -9.84 -9.64 -7.67
C GLN A 247 -9.62 -8.19 -7.25
N LEU A 248 -8.39 -7.67 -7.29
CA LEU A 248 -8.10 -6.29 -6.96
C LEU A 248 -8.51 -5.36 -8.11
N LYS A 249 -9.40 -4.42 -7.81
CA LYS A 249 -9.83 -3.38 -8.74
C LYS A 249 -9.10 -2.07 -8.40
N LEU A 250 -7.96 -1.85 -9.04
CA LEU A 250 -7.34 -0.52 -9.13
C LEU A 250 -7.97 0.14 -10.36
N VAL A 251 -9.02 0.92 -10.16
CA VAL A 251 -9.70 1.63 -11.25
C VAL A 251 -9.47 3.09 -10.99
N GLY A 252 -8.50 3.65 -11.72
CA GLY A 252 -8.25 5.09 -11.68
C GLY A 252 -9.56 5.82 -11.88
N ALA A 253 -9.87 6.69 -10.90
CA ALA A 253 -11.20 7.10 -10.53
C ALA A 253 -12.02 7.68 -11.71
N SER A 254 -12.63 6.82 -12.52
CA SER A 254 -13.68 7.19 -13.46
C SER A 254 -15.02 6.94 -12.79
N ASN A 255 -15.31 7.74 -11.76
CA ASN A 255 -16.65 7.95 -11.20
C ASN A 255 -16.83 9.42 -10.74
N VAL A 256 -16.20 10.38 -11.43
CA VAL A 256 -16.39 11.82 -11.13
C VAL A 256 -17.78 12.32 -11.55
N TRP A 257 -18.63 11.49 -12.16
CA TRP A 257 -19.98 11.89 -12.58
C TRP A 257 -21.07 11.42 -11.62
N THR A 258 -20.92 11.67 -10.32
CA THR A 258 -22.03 11.94 -9.38
C THR A 258 -21.43 12.35 -8.04
N THR A 259 -21.13 13.63 -7.84
CA THR A 259 -21.35 14.42 -6.60
C THR A 259 -20.79 15.83 -6.83
N GLN A 260 -21.33 16.56 -7.82
CA GLN A 260 -21.30 18.02 -7.75
C GLN A 260 -22.58 18.48 -7.08
N GLN A 261 -22.57 18.53 -5.74
CA GLN A 261 -23.31 19.51 -4.93
C GLN A 261 -23.06 19.24 -3.43
N SER A 262 -21.91 19.67 -2.93
CA SER A 262 -21.86 20.35 -1.62
C SER A 262 -20.59 21.20 -1.52
N LYS A 263 -20.75 22.50 -1.76
CA LYS A 263 -19.74 23.49 -1.38
C LYS A 263 -19.83 23.68 0.13
N MET A 264 -19.00 23.00 0.92
CA MET A 264 -18.58 23.51 2.23
C MET A 264 -17.10 23.25 2.48
N LYS A 265 -16.41 24.36 2.77
CA LYS A 265 -15.04 24.51 3.23
C LYS A 265 -14.65 23.44 4.26
N GLY A 266 -13.69 22.60 3.87
CA GLY A 266 -12.91 21.73 4.72
C GLY A 266 -11.95 20.96 3.81
N LYS A 267 -10.64 21.01 4.06
CA LYS A 267 -9.68 20.15 3.36
C LYS A 267 -10.09 18.70 3.64
N SER A 268 -10.81 18.07 2.72
CA SER A 268 -10.96 16.62 2.75
C SER A 268 -9.57 16.05 2.46
N VAL A 269 -8.95 15.46 3.48
CA VAL A 269 -7.87 14.51 3.26
C VAL A 269 -8.49 13.44 2.38
N VAL A 270 -8.21 13.50 1.07
CA VAL A 270 -8.52 12.41 0.16
C VAL A 270 -7.56 11.31 0.59
N ASN A 271 -7.98 10.46 1.52
CA ASN A 271 -7.33 9.19 1.76
C ASN A 271 -7.40 8.45 0.44
N ASN A 272 -6.34 8.54 -0.36
CA ASN A 272 -6.28 7.84 -1.62
C ASN A 272 -6.05 6.36 -1.28
N GLU A 273 -7.16 5.63 -1.14
CA GLU A 273 -7.18 4.19 -0.85
C GLU A 273 -6.30 3.44 -1.84
N GLU A 274 -6.34 3.82 -3.12
CA GLU A 274 -5.48 3.25 -4.17
C GLU A 274 -4.00 3.52 -3.93
N ALA A 275 -3.64 4.69 -3.36
CA ALA A 275 -2.26 4.97 -2.96
C ALA A 275 -1.79 4.08 -1.82
N SER A 276 -2.65 3.83 -0.84
CA SER A 276 -2.32 2.93 0.28
C SER A 276 -2.19 1.48 -0.21
N ILE A 277 -3.01 1.08 -1.18
CA ILE A 277 -2.95 -0.24 -1.82
C ILE A 277 -1.67 -0.39 -2.64
N LEU A 278 -1.33 0.59 -3.49
CA LEU A 278 -0.10 0.57 -4.29
C LEU A 278 1.15 0.66 -3.40
N ASP A 279 1.12 1.42 -2.31
CA ASP A 279 2.21 1.47 -1.34
C ASP A 279 2.38 0.12 -0.61
N ALA A 280 1.28 -0.55 -0.24
CA ALA A 280 1.35 -1.90 0.31
C ALA A 280 1.99 -2.89 -0.68
N LEU A 281 1.57 -2.90 -1.95
CA LEU A 281 2.21 -3.72 -2.97
C LEU A 281 3.68 -3.35 -3.16
N ARG A 282 4.00 -2.05 -3.24
CA ARG A 282 5.37 -1.54 -3.39
C ARG A 282 6.27 -1.99 -2.25
N THR A 283 5.82 -1.81 -1.01
CA THR A 283 6.59 -2.18 0.18
C THR A 283 6.79 -3.69 0.22
N SER A 284 5.75 -4.49 0.01
CA SER A 284 5.87 -5.95 -0.07
C SER A 284 6.83 -6.43 -1.16
N LEU A 285 6.78 -5.84 -2.37
CA LEU A 285 7.70 -6.16 -3.47
C LEU A 285 9.16 -5.78 -3.17
N ARG A 286 9.38 -4.69 -2.42
CA ARG A 286 10.71 -4.21 -2.05
C ARG A 286 11.39 -5.09 -0.99
N PHE A 287 10.64 -5.55 0.00
CA PHE A 287 11.19 -6.33 1.13
C PHE A 287 11.30 -7.83 0.82
N ASN A 288 10.38 -8.40 0.02
CA ASN A 288 10.38 -9.83 -0.32
C ASN A 288 11.00 -10.10 -1.70
N LYS A 289 12.34 -10.05 -1.63
CA LYS A 289 13.44 -10.38 -2.56
C LYS A 289 13.06 -11.15 -3.84
N VAL A 290 13.00 -10.44 -4.98
CA VAL A 290 13.18 -10.93 -6.37
C VAL A 290 12.22 -12.02 -6.86
N VAL A 291 11.92 -13.07 -6.08
CA VAL A 291 11.03 -14.18 -6.37
C VAL A 291 9.61 -13.69 -6.65
N ILE A 292 9.04 -12.83 -5.80
CA ILE A 292 7.72 -12.25 -6.04
C ILE A 292 7.70 -11.46 -7.35
N CYS A 293 8.74 -10.63 -7.58
CA CYS A 293 8.87 -9.88 -8.82
C CYS A 293 8.99 -10.81 -10.04
N GLN A 294 9.77 -11.89 -9.93
CA GLN A 294 9.98 -12.85 -11.00
C GLN A 294 8.71 -13.64 -11.31
N GLU A 295 7.98 -14.09 -10.29
CA GLU A 295 6.69 -14.78 -10.47
C GLU A 295 5.61 -13.82 -10.99
N THR A 296 5.64 -12.55 -10.60
CA THR A 296 4.77 -11.52 -11.19
C THR A 296 5.06 -11.38 -12.69
N LEU A 297 6.33 -11.31 -13.07
CA LEU A 297 6.73 -11.28 -14.48
C LEU A 297 6.37 -12.57 -15.22
N ASN A 298 6.48 -13.73 -14.58
CA ASN A 298 6.13 -15.03 -15.18
C ASN A 298 4.61 -15.15 -15.41
N GLU A 299 3.80 -14.69 -14.46
CA GLU A 299 2.35 -14.60 -14.61
C GLU A 299 1.99 -13.65 -15.76
N LEU A 300 2.58 -12.45 -15.82
CA LEU A 300 2.30 -11.51 -16.91
C LEU A 300 2.80 -11.98 -18.29
N LYS A 301 3.86 -12.79 -18.32
CA LYS A 301 4.37 -13.42 -19.56
C LYS A 301 3.45 -14.50 -20.10
N SER A 302 2.74 -15.23 -19.23
CA SER A 302 1.89 -16.37 -19.61
C SER A 302 0.56 -15.94 -20.24
N LEU A 303 0.18 -14.67 -20.08
CA LEU A 303 -1.02 -14.09 -20.68
C LEU A 303 -0.83 -13.91 -22.18
N GLU A 304 -1.69 -14.51 -23.00
CA GLU A 304 -1.60 -14.41 -24.46
C GLU A 304 -2.76 -13.60 -25.07
N LYS A 305 -3.93 -13.58 -24.43
CA LYS A 305 -5.12 -12.92 -24.98
C LYS A 305 -5.24 -11.49 -24.49
N VAL A 306 -5.63 -10.59 -25.38
CA VAL A 306 -5.88 -9.17 -25.07
C VAL A 306 -6.89 -9.00 -23.92
N GLN A 307 -7.94 -9.82 -23.88
CA GLN A 307 -8.98 -9.75 -22.85
C GLN A 307 -8.50 -10.13 -21.45
N ASP A 308 -7.39 -10.87 -21.38
CA ASP A 308 -6.87 -11.29 -20.08
C ASP A 308 -6.17 -10.12 -19.39
N HIS A 309 -5.61 -9.17 -20.14
CA HIS A 309 -4.85 -8.01 -19.65
C HIS A 309 -5.72 -6.93 -18.99
N LYS A 310 -5.20 -6.30 -17.92
CA LYS A 310 -5.92 -5.34 -17.06
C LYS A 310 -5.03 -4.17 -16.64
N VAL A 311 -5.63 -3.07 -16.19
CA VAL A 311 -4.92 -1.86 -15.70
C VAL A 311 -3.90 -2.18 -14.59
N ILE A 312 -4.26 -3.09 -13.68
CA ILE A 312 -3.36 -3.57 -12.62
C ILE A 312 -2.04 -4.14 -13.18
N ASP A 313 -2.03 -4.69 -14.39
CA ASP A 313 -0.81 -5.23 -15.00
C ASP A 313 0.21 -4.13 -15.26
N ILE A 314 -0.25 -2.94 -15.67
CA ILE A 314 0.63 -1.77 -15.87
C ILE A 314 1.22 -1.35 -14.53
N TRP A 315 0.41 -1.26 -13.48
CA TRP A 315 0.90 -0.94 -12.14
C TRP A 315 1.88 -1.98 -11.61
N LEU A 316 1.61 -3.27 -11.80
CA LEU A 316 2.54 -4.34 -11.42
C LEU A 316 3.87 -4.23 -12.18
N LEU A 317 3.85 -3.95 -13.49
CA LEU A 317 5.06 -3.71 -14.28
C LEU A 317 5.83 -2.48 -13.77
N THR A 318 5.14 -1.37 -13.49
CA THR A 318 5.74 -0.16 -12.91
C THR A 318 6.38 -0.45 -11.56
N LEU A 319 5.67 -1.14 -10.65
CA LEU A 319 6.20 -1.49 -9.34
C LEU A 319 7.40 -2.44 -9.42
N VAL A 320 7.38 -3.42 -10.32
CA VAL A 320 8.53 -4.32 -10.54
C VAL A 320 9.73 -3.54 -11.09
N TYR A 321 9.51 -2.60 -12.02
CA TYR A 321 10.56 -1.75 -12.61
C TYR A 321 11.33 -0.94 -11.55
N MET A 322 10.69 -0.54 -10.45
CA MET A 322 11.32 0.26 -9.39
C MET A 322 12.37 -0.49 -8.55
N ASN A 323 12.52 -1.81 -8.70
CA ASN A 323 13.35 -2.61 -7.78
C ASN A 323 14.83 -2.64 -8.15
N SER A 324 15.18 -3.22 -9.30
CA SER A 324 16.58 -3.42 -9.70
C SER A 324 16.77 -3.35 -11.22
N GLU A 325 17.96 -2.94 -11.64
CA GLU A 325 18.33 -2.77 -13.06
C GLU A 325 18.12 -4.06 -13.91
N PRO A 326 18.44 -5.28 -13.43
CA PRO A 326 18.15 -6.50 -14.17
C PRO A 326 16.65 -6.70 -14.42
N LEU A 327 15.80 -6.38 -13.42
CA LEU A 327 14.35 -6.48 -13.54
C LEU A 327 13.80 -5.42 -14.51
N GLN A 328 14.36 -4.21 -14.50
CA GLN A 328 14.01 -3.16 -15.47
C GLN A 328 14.16 -3.66 -16.91
N LYS A 329 15.30 -4.27 -17.25
CA LYS A 329 15.53 -4.82 -18.59
C LYS A 329 14.57 -5.95 -18.96
N ILE A 330 14.08 -6.72 -18.00
CA ILE A 330 13.07 -7.75 -18.25
C ILE A 330 11.69 -7.11 -18.47
N VAL A 331 11.33 -6.11 -17.65
CA VAL A 331 10.08 -5.34 -17.80
C VAL A 331 10.04 -4.64 -19.15
N GLU A 332 11.10 -3.93 -19.53
CA GLU A 332 11.25 -3.26 -20.83
C GLU A 332 10.95 -4.22 -21.99
N LYS A 333 11.63 -5.37 -22.03
CA LYS A 333 11.44 -6.39 -23.08
C LYS A 333 10.03 -6.96 -23.09
N LEU A 334 9.46 -7.22 -21.90
CA LEU A 334 8.11 -7.78 -21.77
C LEU A 334 7.04 -6.78 -22.22
N LEU A 335 7.13 -5.53 -21.74
CA LEU A 335 6.22 -4.45 -22.09
C LEU A 335 6.25 -4.21 -23.60
N LYS A 336 7.44 -4.09 -24.20
CA LYS A 336 7.59 -3.95 -25.66
C LYS A 336 6.93 -5.10 -26.40
N LYS A 337 7.20 -6.35 -26.00
CA LYS A 337 6.59 -7.53 -26.62
C LYS A 337 5.06 -7.46 -26.57
N LYS A 338 4.49 -7.10 -25.42
CA LYS A 338 3.04 -7.02 -25.21
C LYS A 338 2.36 -5.88 -25.97
N ILE A 339 3.05 -4.76 -26.15
CA ILE A 339 2.58 -3.65 -27.01
C ILE A 339 2.57 -4.11 -28.48
N LEU A 340 3.63 -4.78 -28.95
CA LEU A 340 3.73 -5.27 -30.33
C LEU A 340 2.65 -6.32 -30.65
N GLU A 341 2.32 -7.16 -29.67
CA GLU A 341 1.22 -8.15 -29.71
C GLU A 341 -0.18 -7.49 -29.64
N GLY A 342 -0.28 -6.19 -29.35
CA GLY A 342 -1.56 -5.49 -29.17
C GLY A 342 -2.30 -5.87 -27.88
N CYS A 343 -1.60 -6.48 -26.93
CA CYS A 343 -2.15 -6.91 -25.64
C CYS A 343 -2.26 -5.74 -24.65
N ILE A 344 -1.25 -4.86 -24.64
CA ILE A 344 -1.26 -3.63 -23.86
C ILE A 344 -1.59 -2.48 -24.81
N VAL A 345 -2.69 -1.79 -24.55
CA VAL A 345 -3.21 -0.70 -25.37
C VAL A 345 -3.22 0.62 -24.60
N GLU A 346 -3.18 1.73 -25.33
CA GLU A 346 -3.09 3.10 -24.81
C GLU A 346 -4.14 3.43 -23.73
N THR A 347 -5.38 2.96 -23.95
CA THR A 347 -6.49 3.17 -22.99
C THR A 347 -6.23 2.60 -21.60
N MET A 348 -5.41 1.56 -21.47
CA MET A 348 -5.03 1.01 -20.17
C MET A 348 -4.10 1.96 -19.42
N PHE A 349 -3.18 2.61 -20.13
CA PHE A 349 -2.29 3.63 -19.54
C PHE A 349 -3.09 4.89 -19.18
N ASP A 350 -4.05 5.28 -20.03
CA ASP A 350 -4.95 6.39 -19.73
C ASP A 350 -5.68 6.16 -18.40
N GLN A 351 -6.17 4.94 -18.15
CA GLN A 351 -6.82 4.57 -16.89
C GLN A 351 -5.87 4.57 -15.67
N CYS A 352 -4.55 4.44 -15.86
CA CYS A 352 -3.59 4.60 -14.76
C CYS A 352 -3.40 6.07 -14.36
N VAL A 353 -3.40 6.98 -15.33
CA VAL A 353 -3.05 8.39 -15.11
C VAL A 353 -4.30 9.26 -14.90
N SER A 354 -5.33 9.04 -15.70
CA SER A 354 -6.59 9.79 -15.64
C SER A 354 -7.35 9.50 -14.34
N GLY A 355 -7.77 10.56 -13.65
CA GLY A 355 -8.46 10.46 -12.35
C GLY A 355 -7.55 10.28 -11.13
N ASN A 356 -6.26 10.01 -11.33
CA ASN A 356 -5.28 9.66 -10.28
C ASN A 356 -3.99 10.49 -10.36
N THR A 357 -4.11 11.80 -10.60
CA THR A 357 -2.94 12.68 -10.85
C THR A 357 -1.91 12.67 -9.73
N ASP A 358 -2.35 12.52 -8.47
CA ASP A 358 -1.42 12.46 -7.33
C ASP A 358 -0.59 11.18 -7.33
N LEU A 359 -1.20 10.03 -7.68
CA LEU A 359 -0.46 8.77 -7.85
C LEU A 359 0.49 8.83 -9.03
N ALA A 360 0.02 9.29 -10.18
CA ALA A 360 0.86 9.43 -11.35
C ALA A 360 2.09 10.31 -11.08
N ARG A 361 1.94 11.35 -10.23
CA ARG A 361 3.04 12.20 -9.78
C ARG A 361 4.05 11.43 -8.91
N ASP A 362 3.59 10.64 -7.95
CA ASP A 362 4.47 9.86 -7.06
C ASP A 362 5.33 8.83 -7.82
N TYR A 363 4.82 8.34 -8.95
CA TYR A 363 5.50 7.38 -9.83
C TYR A 363 6.11 8.01 -11.09
N LEU A 364 6.08 9.34 -11.22
CA LEU A 364 6.50 10.06 -12.44
C LEU A 364 7.90 9.66 -12.93
N PRO A 365 8.96 9.59 -12.10
CA PRO A 365 10.29 9.21 -12.60
C PRO A 365 10.30 7.83 -13.25
N THR A 366 9.54 6.89 -12.72
CA THR A 366 9.43 5.52 -13.28
C THR A 366 8.62 5.51 -14.57
N LEU A 367 7.51 6.24 -14.62
CA LEU A 367 6.70 6.37 -15.84
C LEU A 367 7.48 7.05 -16.97
N LEU A 368 8.31 8.04 -16.65
CA LEU A 368 9.22 8.67 -17.61
C LEU A 368 10.28 7.70 -18.10
N SER A 369 10.99 6.96 -17.24
CA SER A 369 11.97 5.96 -17.69
C SER A 369 11.38 4.88 -18.60
N ILE A 370 10.14 4.46 -18.34
CA ILE A 370 9.41 3.54 -19.23
C ILE A 370 9.09 4.21 -20.58
N SER A 371 8.63 5.46 -20.56
CA SER A 371 8.33 6.25 -21.77
C SER A 371 9.59 6.48 -22.61
N GLU A 372 10.72 6.79 -21.97
CA GLU A 372 12.03 6.97 -22.59
C GLU A 372 12.46 5.72 -23.35
N TYR A 373 12.36 4.55 -22.70
CA TYR A 373 12.67 3.28 -23.33
C TYR A 373 11.81 3.01 -24.58
N LEU A 374 10.50 3.25 -24.48
CA LEU A 374 9.58 2.99 -25.60
C LEU A 374 9.81 3.93 -26.78
N LEU A 375 10.09 5.21 -26.51
CA LEU A 375 10.38 6.20 -27.56
C LEU A 375 11.71 5.90 -28.29
N ALA A 376 12.68 5.33 -27.58
CA ALA A 376 13.97 4.89 -28.14
C ALA A 376 13.90 3.53 -28.89
N CYS A 377 12.74 2.87 -28.94
CA CYS A 377 12.60 1.59 -29.64
C CYS A 377 12.60 1.76 -31.17
N LYS A 378 13.09 0.74 -31.89
CA LYS A 378 13.11 0.75 -33.37
C LYS A 378 11.74 0.46 -33.98
N GLU A 379 10.88 -0.21 -33.24
CA GLU A 379 9.57 -0.65 -33.70
C GLU A 379 8.53 0.49 -33.58
N ASP A 380 7.85 0.80 -34.69
CA ASP A 380 6.95 1.95 -34.79
C ASP A 380 5.84 1.95 -33.74
N LYS A 381 5.16 0.80 -33.56
CA LYS A 381 4.11 0.63 -32.53
C LYS A 381 4.60 0.92 -31.11
N ALA A 382 5.86 0.61 -30.79
CA ALA A 382 6.42 0.89 -29.47
C ALA A 382 6.64 2.40 -29.30
N ARG A 383 7.12 3.08 -30.35
CA ARG A 383 7.28 4.54 -30.35
C ARG A 383 5.94 5.27 -30.32
N GLU A 384 4.93 4.81 -31.06
CA GLU A 384 3.56 5.34 -31.00
C GLU A 384 3.02 5.32 -29.57
N PHE A 385 3.21 4.19 -28.86
CA PHE A 385 2.84 4.10 -27.45
C PHE A 385 3.64 5.06 -26.56
N GLY A 386 4.95 5.21 -26.81
CA GLY A 386 5.79 6.20 -26.11
C GLY A 386 5.33 7.65 -26.35
N ILE A 387 4.95 7.99 -27.59
CA ILE A 387 4.38 9.29 -27.96
C ILE A 387 3.09 9.53 -27.18
N HIS A 388 2.21 8.52 -27.11
CA HIS A 388 0.97 8.58 -26.33
C HIS A 388 1.24 8.78 -24.84
N MET A 389 2.19 8.03 -24.26
CA MET A 389 2.55 8.16 -22.84
C MET A 389 3.02 9.57 -22.49
N TYR A 390 3.97 10.12 -23.25
CA TYR A 390 4.44 11.50 -23.01
C TYR A 390 3.33 12.53 -23.16
N THR A 391 2.48 12.38 -24.19
CA THR A 391 1.35 13.28 -24.43
C THR A 391 0.35 13.23 -23.28
N ASN A 392 0.03 12.04 -22.79
CA ASN A 392 -0.92 11.85 -21.69
C ASN A 392 -0.35 12.32 -20.34
N LEU A 393 0.93 12.06 -20.07
CA LEU A 393 1.61 12.58 -18.86
C LEU A 393 1.60 14.11 -18.83
N PHE A 394 1.93 14.79 -19.94
CA PHE A 394 1.89 16.25 -20.00
C PHE A 394 0.46 16.82 -19.84
N LYS A 395 -0.52 16.13 -20.42
CA LYS A 395 -1.94 16.51 -20.36
C LYS A 395 -2.48 16.44 -18.93
N GLU A 396 -2.32 15.30 -18.27
CA GLU A 396 -2.95 15.02 -16.98
C GLU A 396 -2.18 15.65 -15.80
N LEU A 397 -0.84 15.74 -15.88
CA LEU A 397 -0.03 16.38 -14.85
C LEU A 397 0.07 17.88 -15.13
N VAL A 398 -0.82 18.65 -14.52
CA VAL A 398 -0.95 20.09 -14.79
C VAL A 398 0.12 20.93 -14.08
N ASP A 399 0.77 20.40 -13.04
CA ASP A 399 1.79 21.14 -12.30
C ASP A 399 3.06 21.42 -13.13
N SER A 400 3.64 22.60 -12.93
CA SER A 400 4.79 23.06 -13.72
C SER A 400 6.01 22.16 -13.57
N TYR A 401 6.22 21.56 -12.40
CA TYR A 401 7.34 20.66 -12.15
C TYR A 401 7.24 19.40 -13.02
N SER A 402 6.10 18.71 -12.97
CA SER A 402 5.87 17.49 -13.73
C SER A 402 5.96 17.72 -15.25
N ARG A 403 5.41 18.85 -15.74
CA ARG A 403 5.54 19.24 -17.15
C ARG A 403 6.98 19.56 -17.55
N GLN A 404 7.76 20.18 -16.67
CA GLN A 404 9.19 20.42 -16.92
C GLN A 404 9.98 19.12 -17.01
N GLU A 405 9.72 18.14 -16.14
CA GLU A 405 10.37 16.82 -16.19
C GLU A 405 10.05 16.10 -17.52
N VAL A 406 8.76 16.12 -17.95
CA VAL A 406 8.34 15.57 -19.25
C VAL A 406 9.08 16.25 -20.40
N LEU A 407 9.14 17.59 -20.41
CA LEU A 407 9.85 18.33 -21.45
C LEU A 407 11.36 18.07 -21.43
N GLY A 408 11.96 17.98 -20.24
CA GLY A 408 13.39 17.69 -20.07
C GLY A 408 13.77 16.32 -20.66
N ALA A 409 12.96 15.29 -20.40
CA ALA A 409 13.13 13.97 -21.00
C ALA A 409 13.01 14.02 -22.54
N LEU A 410 12.00 14.74 -23.07
CA LEU A 410 11.84 14.92 -24.51
C LEU A 410 13.01 15.66 -25.17
N ILE A 411 13.53 16.72 -24.54
CA ILE A 411 14.69 17.47 -25.04
C ILE A 411 15.93 16.56 -25.09
N THR A 412 16.09 15.67 -24.11
CA THR A 412 17.18 14.69 -24.09
C THR A 412 17.10 13.76 -25.30
N HIS A 413 15.90 13.29 -25.68
CA HIS A 413 15.70 12.50 -26.89
C HIS A 413 15.96 13.30 -28.18
N VAL A 414 15.55 14.57 -28.22
CA VAL A 414 15.84 15.45 -29.37
C VAL A 414 17.36 15.64 -29.55
N GLY A 415 18.11 15.68 -28.45
CA GLY A 415 19.57 15.77 -28.44
C GLY A 415 20.33 14.45 -28.65
N SER A 416 19.66 13.29 -28.75
CA SER A 416 20.34 11.98 -28.76
C SER A 416 21.08 11.67 -30.07
N GLY A 417 20.73 12.36 -31.17
CA GLY A 417 21.30 12.14 -32.50
C GLY A 417 20.80 10.87 -33.20
N ILE A 418 19.91 10.10 -32.56
CA ILE A 418 19.34 8.88 -33.13
C ILE A 418 18.10 9.25 -33.96
N SER A 419 18.19 9.15 -35.30
CA SER A 419 17.20 9.70 -36.25
C SER A 419 15.73 9.38 -35.92
N HIS A 420 15.38 8.12 -35.63
CA HIS A 420 14.00 7.71 -35.34
C HIS A 420 13.51 8.17 -33.97
N GLU A 421 14.40 8.23 -32.99
CA GLU A 421 14.12 8.71 -31.63
C GLU A 421 13.88 10.22 -31.64
N VAL A 422 14.78 10.98 -32.29
CA VAL A 422 14.63 12.43 -32.50
C VAL A 422 13.33 12.73 -33.24
N SER A 423 13.03 11.98 -34.31
CA SER A 423 11.78 12.16 -35.07
C SER A 423 10.53 11.96 -34.20
N SER A 424 10.53 10.92 -33.36
CA SER A 424 9.39 10.61 -32.48
C SER A 424 9.26 11.60 -31.33
N ALA A 425 10.38 12.07 -30.76
CA ALA A 425 10.36 13.14 -29.75
C ALA A 425 9.84 14.46 -30.33
N MET A 426 10.21 14.77 -31.57
CA MET A 426 9.66 15.91 -32.30
C MET A 426 8.18 15.75 -32.63
N ASP A 427 7.69 14.52 -32.89
CA ASP A 427 6.25 14.26 -33.04
C ASP A 427 5.48 14.59 -31.75
N VAL A 428 6.02 14.21 -30.59
CA VAL A 428 5.46 14.62 -29.29
C VAL A 428 5.45 16.15 -29.18
N MET A 429 6.57 16.83 -29.46
CA MET A 429 6.65 18.29 -29.36
C MET A 429 5.64 18.99 -30.26
N VAL A 430 5.44 18.51 -31.50
CA VAL A 430 4.42 19.05 -32.42
C VAL A 430 3.03 18.81 -31.85
N LEU A 431 2.71 17.60 -31.36
CA LEU A 431 1.41 17.29 -30.76
C LEU A 431 1.11 18.15 -29.53
N LEU A 432 2.10 18.36 -28.66
CA LEU A 432 1.96 19.22 -27.48
C LEU A 432 1.79 20.69 -27.91
N ALA A 433 2.54 21.18 -28.89
CA ALA A 433 2.38 22.53 -29.42
C ALA A 433 1.02 22.75 -30.09
N LEU A 434 0.47 21.74 -30.77
CA LEU A 434 -0.86 21.81 -31.37
C LEU A 434 -1.97 21.86 -30.32
N LYS A 435 -1.90 21.01 -29.28
CA LYS A 435 -3.00 20.82 -28.32
C LYS A 435 -2.90 21.69 -27.07
N TYR A 436 -1.68 22.01 -26.61
CA TYR A 436 -1.40 22.65 -25.32
C TYR A 436 -0.42 23.81 -25.45
N SER A 437 -0.56 24.60 -26.54
CA SER A 437 0.35 25.72 -26.79
C SER A 437 0.36 26.74 -25.65
N GLN A 438 -0.79 27.05 -25.06
CA GLN A 438 -0.89 28.04 -23.98
C GLN A 438 -0.15 27.60 -22.72
N GLU A 439 -0.11 26.30 -22.45
CA GLU A 439 0.60 25.68 -21.34
C GLU A 439 2.11 25.56 -21.60
N LEU A 440 2.51 25.41 -22.86
CA LEU A 440 3.91 25.34 -23.27
C LEU A 440 4.59 26.71 -23.34
N VAL A 441 3.86 27.78 -23.65
CA VAL A 441 4.43 29.13 -23.76
C VAL A 441 5.18 29.58 -22.50
N PRO A 442 4.65 29.41 -21.26
CA PRO A 442 5.40 29.70 -20.04
C PRO A 442 6.66 28.85 -19.85
N LEU A 443 6.73 27.68 -20.49
CA LEU A 443 7.85 26.73 -20.41
C LEU A 443 8.82 26.89 -21.60
N SER A 444 8.59 27.87 -22.48
CA SER A 444 9.30 28.01 -23.76
C SER A 444 10.81 28.10 -23.62
N SER A 445 11.33 28.68 -22.54
CA SER A 445 12.77 28.78 -22.26
C SER A 445 13.47 27.44 -22.13
N HIS A 446 12.73 26.37 -21.79
CA HIS A 446 13.27 25.00 -21.75
C HIS A 446 13.36 24.42 -23.16
N ILE A 447 12.43 24.79 -24.04
CA ILE A 447 12.29 24.24 -25.40
C ILE A 447 13.25 24.94 -26.38
N THR A 448 13.57 26.22 -26.16
CA THR A 448 14.42 27.02 -27.06
C THR A 448 15.80 26.40 -27.31
N GLY A 449 16.34 25.63 -26.37
CA GLY A 449 17.59 24.89 -26.55
C GLY A 449 17.59 23.90 -27.73
N ILE A 450 16.42 23.47 -28.23
CA ILE A 450 16.31 22.64 -29.44
C ILE A 450 16.90 23.36 -30.67
N LEU A 451 16.82 24.69 -30.72
CA LEU A 451 17.28 25.49 -31.85
C LEU A 451 18.81 25.47 -32.00
N ASP A 452 19.55 25.12 -30.95
CA ASP A 452 21.01 24.99 -31.01
C ASP A 452 21.45 23.70 -31.74
N TYR A 453 20.54 22.73 -31.90
CA TYR A 453 20.83 21.43 -32.52
C TYR A 453 20.39 21.32 -33.99
N LEU A 454 19.93 22.42 -34.61
CA LEU A 454 19.33 22.41 -35.97
C LEU A 454 20.23 21.79 -37.03
N GLU A 455 21.55 21.94 -36.91
CA GLU A 455 22.51 21.38 -37.87
C GLU A 455 22.52 19.85 -37.91
N ALA A 456 22.20 19.20 -36.79
CA ALA A 456 22.21 17.75 -36.67
C ALA A 456 20.91 17.09 -37.19
N PHE A 457 19.89 17.88 -37.52
CA PHE A 457 18.57 17.36 -37.88
C PHE A 457 18.42 17.02 -39.37
N SER A 458 17.65 15.96 -39.62
CA SER A 458 17.16 15.65 -40.96
C SER A 458 16.18 16.73 -41.44
N VAL A 459 15.93 16.78 -42.76
CA VAL A 459 14.98 17.74 -43.35
C VAL A 459 13.57 17.56 -42.75
N GLU A 460 13.15 16.33 -42.50
CA GLU A 460 11.87 16.02 -41.88
C GLU A 460 11.79 16.58 -40.45
N ASN A 461 12.83 16.37 -39.64
CA ASN A 461 12.86 16.88 -38.27
C ASN A 461 12.95 18.40 -38.24
N LEU A 462 13.65 19.03 -39.19
CA LEU A 462 13.64 20.50 -39.36
C LEU A 462 12.22 21.02 -39.59
N HIS A 463 11.43 20.37 -40.44
CA HIS A 463 10.02 20.76 -40.62
C HIS A 463 9.22 20.68 -39.31
N LYS A 464 9.42 19.63 -38.50
CA LYS A 464 8.77 19.47 -37.18
C LYS A 464 9.23 20.55 -36.20
N VAL A 465 10.52 20.87 -36.15
CA VAL A 465 11.06 21.93 -35.27
C VAL A 465 10.43 23.28 -35.63
N TYR A 466 10.52 23.69 -36.89
CA TYR A 466 9.93 24.97 -37.29
C TYR A 466 8.42 25.01 -37.11
N GLU A 467 7.73 23.86 -37.21
CA GLU A 467 6.30 23.75 -36.92
C GLU A 467 6.00 23.98 -35.44
N THR A 468 6.67 23.26 -34.54
CA THR A 468 6.56 23.47 -33.08
C THR A 468 6.79 24.93 -32.71
N PHE A 469 7.90 25.52 -33.18
CA PHE A 469 8.23 26.90 -32.84
C PHE A 469 7.30 27.93 -33.48
N SER A 470 6.77 27.67 -34.69
CA SER A 470 5.77 28.55 -35.31
C SER A 470 4.45 28.54 -34.54
N LEU A 471 4.00 27.37 -34.10
CA LEU A 471 2.80 27.21 -33.26
C LEU A 471 2.94 27.94 -31.93
N LEU A 472 4.09 27.77 -31.26
CA LEU A 472 4.37 28.44 -29.99
C LEU A 472 4.53 29.95 -30.15
N ALA A 473 5.23 30.41 -31.20
CA ALA A 473 5.38 31.83 -31.50
C ALA A 473 4.03 32.49 -31.76
N PHE A 474 3.17 31.85 -32.55
CA PHE A 474 1.82 32.33 -32.82
C PHE A 474 0.96 32.38 -31.54
N SER A 475 0.96 31.29 -30.77
CA SER A 475 0.20 31.22 -29.51
C SER A 475 0.66 32.30 -28.53
N ALA A 476 1.97 32.49 -28.40
CA ALA A 476 2.56 33.52 -27.53
C ALA A 476 2.29 34.95 -28.03
N GLU A 477 2.17 35.20 -29.33
CA GLU A 477 1.80 36.52 -29.87
C GLU A 477 0.33 36.88 -29.60
N VAL A 478 -0.55 35.88 -29.49
CA VAL A 478 -1.94 36.13 -29.06
C VAL A 478 -1.98 36.56 -27.59
N THR A 479 -1.09 36.04 -26.76
CA THR A 479 -1.02 36.34 -25.32
C THR A 479 -0.11 37.54 -25.00
N ALA A 480 0.88 37.84 -25.83
CA ALA A 480 1.82 38.93 -25.65
C ALA A 480 1.24 40.25 -26.15
N GLY A 481 1.35 41.29 -25.33
CA GLY A 481 1.03 42.66 -25.73
C GLY A 481 1.99 43.22 -26.80
N PRO A 482 2.02 44.55 -27.02
CA PRO A 482 2.70 45.19 -28.15
C PRO A 482 4.23 44.97 -28.25
N PHE A 483 4.86 44.30 -27.29
CA PHE A 483 6.30 44.07 -27.21
C PHE A 483 6.78 42.77 -27.87
N GLY A 484 5.86 41.96 -28.45
CA GLY A 484 6.18 40.68 -29.09
C GLY A 484 6.58 39.60 -28.09
N SER A 485 6.55 38.33 -28.52
CA SER A 485 6.94 37.20 -27.67
C SER A 485 8.45 36.88 -27.82
N PRO A 486 9.15 36.49 -26.73
CA PRO A 486 10.57 36.16 -26.79
C PRO A 486 10.85 34.99 -27.75
N ILE A 487 9.97 33.99 -27.78
CA ILE A 487 10.06 32.85 -28.68
C ILE A 487 9.87 33.23 -30.16
N SER A 488 8.98 34.18 -30.48
CA SER A 488 8.82 34.69 -31.85
C SER A 488 10.07 35.45 -32.30
N ASN A 489 10.59 36.32 -31.44
CA ASN A 489 11.82 37.08 -31.72
C ASN A 489 13.01 36.15 -31.97
N GLU A 490 13.20 35.12 -31.14
CA GLU A 490 14.29 34.16 -31.27
C GLU A 490 14.20 33.35 -32.57
N LEU A 491 13.01 32.83 -32.89
CA LEU A 491 12.74 32.12 -34.14
C LEU A 491 13.07 33.00 -35.37
N LEU A 492 12.61 34.25 -35.37
CA LEU A 492 12.88 35.19 -36.47
C LEU A 492 14.36 35.55 -36.59
N VAL A 493 15.07 35.70 -35.47
CA VAL A 493 16.51 35.94 -35.46
C VAL A 493 17.27 34.77 -36.10
N ILE A 494 16.93 33.54 -35.74
CA ILE A 494 17.59 32.34 -36.28
C ILE A 494 17.33 32.19 -37.79
N VAL A 495 16.07 32.32 -38.22
CA VAL A 495 15.72 32.22 -39.64
C VAL A 495 16.44 33.30 -40.47
N ARG A 496 16.53 34.55 -39.98
CA ARG A 496 17.29 35.62 -40.66
C ARG A 496 18.78 35.32 -40.75
N LYS A 497 19.38 34.80 -39.67
CA LYS A 497 20.80 34.38 -39.65
C LYS A 497 21.05 33.29 -40.68
N GLN A 498 20.18 32.28 -40.74
CA GLN A 498 20.28 31.16 -41.66
C GLN A 498 20.15 31.57 -43.14
N LEU A 499 19.21 32.46 -43.47
CA LEU A 499 19.04 32.97 -44.85
C LEU A 499 20.21 33.83 -45.32
N SER A 500 20.82 34.59 -44.39
CA SER A 500 21.95 35.46 -44.67
C SER A 500 23.29 34.71 -44.72
N HIS A 501 23.29 33.44 -44.32
CA HIS A 501 24.49 32.62 -44.26
C HIS A 501 24.99 32.27 -45.68
N PRO A 502 26.30 32.30 -45.97
CA PRO A 502 26.82 32.02 -47.31
C PRO A 502 26.61 30.58 -47.76
N ASP A 503 26.69 29.61 -46.85
CA ASP A 503 26.53 28.18 -47.13
C ASP A 503 25.05 27.80 -47.39
N LEU A 504 24.84 27.04 -48.46
CA LEU A 504 23.55 26.57 -48.95
C LEU A 504 22.81 25.68 -47.93
N VAL A 505 23.53 24.94 -47.08
CA VAL A 505 22.92 24.10 -46.04
C VAL A 505 22.06 24.94 -45.09
N TYR A 506 22.62 26.06 -44.60
CA TYR A 506 21.92 26.98 -43.72
C TYR A 506 20.83 27.76 -44.44
N LYS A 507 21.06 28.18 -45.69
CA LYS A 507 20.00 28.82 -46.50
C LYS A 507 18.79 27.90 -46.66
N LYS A 508 19.01 26.60 -46.89
CA LYS A 508 17.94 25.60 -46.97
C LYS A 508 17.15 25.52 -45.67
N MET A 509 17.82 25.49 -44.51
CA MET A 509 17.16 25.51 -43.20
C MET A 509 16.31 26.78 -43.02
N GLY A 510 16.88 27.95 -43.31
CA GLY A 510 16.18 29.23 -43.25
C GLY A 510 14.98 29.30 -44.19
N LEU A 511 15.06 28.73 -45.39
CA LEU A 511 13.94 28.63 -46.32
C LEU A 511 12.81 27.74 -45.78
N ILE A 512 13.14 26.57 -45.23
CA ILE A 512 12.16 25.67 -44.60
C ILE A 512 11.43 26.41 -43.47
N GLY A 513 12.18 27.07 -42.57
CA GLY A 513 11.61 27.83 -41.46
C GLY A 513 10.72 28.98 -41.93
N THR A 514 11.19 29.77 -42.92
CA THR A 514 10.42 30.88 -43.48
C THR A 514 9.10 30.40 -44.08
N LEU A 515 9.12 29.32 -44.87
CA LEU A 515 7.91 28.76 -45.48
C LEU A 515 6.92 28.28 -44.43
N LYS A 516 7.39 27.64 -43.35
CA LYS A 516 6.53 27.18 -42.26
C LYS A 516 5.90 28.35 -41.49
N ILE A 517 6.66 29.40 -41.19
CA ILE A 517 6.16 30.62 -40.56
C ILE A 517 5.08 31.28 -41.44
N VAL A 518 5.36 31.43 -42.74
CA VAL A 518 4.43 32.05 -43.70
C VAL A 518 3.15 31.22 -43.84
N SER A 519 3.25 29.89 -43.90
CA SER A 519 2.10 28.99 -43.94
C SER A 519 1.19 29.21 -42.74
N TYR A 520 1.76 29.20 -41.53
CA TYR A 520 0.98 29.40 -40.30
C TYR A 520 0.35 30.80 -40.20
N LEU A 521 1.06 31.86 -40.61
CA LEU A 521 0.50 33.21 -40.68
C LEU A 521 -0.61 33.34 -41.75
N GLY A 522 -0.49 32.61 -42.85
CA GLY A 522 -1.51 32.52 -43.90
C GLY A 522 -2.79 31.84 -43.39
N ASP A 523 -2.65 30.67 -42.77
CA ASP A 523 -3.79 29.91 -42.22
C ASP A 523 -4.50 30.68 -41.09
N ALA A 524 -3.74 31.37 -40.23
CA ALA A 524 -4.28 32.22 -39.16
C ALA A 524 -5.09 33.43 -39.67
N LYS A 525 -4.69 34.02 -40.80
CA LYS A 525 -5.48 35.09 -41.45
C LYS A 525 -6.78 34.53 -42.03
N THR A 526 -6.74 33.33 -42.60
CA THR A 526 -7.89 32.67 -43.22
C THR A 526 -8.93 32.24 -42.18
N THR A 527 -8.49 31.77 -41.00
CA THR A 527 -9.37 31.45 -39.86
C THR A 527 -9.95 32.70 -39.18
N LYS A 528 -9.24 33.83 -39.16
CA LYS A 528 -9.80 35.13 -38.73
C LYS A 528 -10.79 35.75 -39.73
N LEU A 529 -10.83 35.27 -40.98
CA LEU A 529 -11.70 35.75 -42.06
C LEU A 529 -12.99 34.92 -42.24
N LEU A 530 -13.14 33.79 -41.55
CA LEU A 530 -14.41 33.07 -41.47
C LEU A 530 -15.25 33.67 -40.33
N PRO A 531 -16.39 34.33 -40.62
CA PRO A 531 -17.28 34.78 -39.57
C PRO A 531 -17.84 33.56 -38.85
N SER A 532 -17.68 33.53 -37.53
CA SER A 532 -18.34 32.58 -36.64
C SER A 532 -19.83 32.51 -36.98
N SER A 533 -20.26 31.38 -37.51
CA SER A 533 -21.67 30.99 -37.66
C SER A 533 -22.01 29.97 -36.58
#